data_AF-A0A9C9X593-F1
#
_entry.id   AF-A0A9C9X593-F1
#
_cell.length_a   1.000
_cell.length_b   1.000
_cell.length_c   1.000
_cell.angle_alpha   90.00
_cell.angle_beta   90.00
_cell.angle_gamma   90.00
#
_symmetry.space_group_name_H-M   'P 1'
#
loop_
_entity.id
_entity.type
_entity.pdbx_description
1 polymer ?
#
loop_
_entity_poly.entity_id
_entity_poly.type
_entity_poly.pdbx_seq_one_letter_code
_entity_poly.pdbx_strand_id
1 'polypeptide(L)'
;MSANVYRFKGNFKSFLFILALMLVLGFLYYTQILVKELQQKSRDFLNFKVKIFERNINTDETQDLSFFFREVIQTADYPIIYTDANGNPAFWRNIQIDSTVKRPIQPDTLKMLKKLVDRFDRINTPIPISYQGDVLGYYHYGESYIIQRLKWLPYIEIIVVGLFILIGYSGFSSIKKSEERFIWVGMAKETAHQLGTPLS
;
A
#
# COMPACT_ATOMS: atom_id res chain seq x y z
N MET A 1 4.61 55.53 -16.57
CA MET A 1 4.46 54.18 -17.16
C MET A 1 4.70 53.14 -16.06
N SER A 2 3.71 52.89 -15.19
CA SER A 2 3.90 51.99 -14.02
C SER A 2 2.61 51.28 -13.56
N ALA A 3 1.55 51.28 -14.38
CA ALA A 3 0.26 50.71 -13.99
C ALA A 3 0.13 49.18 -14.21
N ASN A 4 1.14 48.52 -14.80
CA ASN A 4 1.02 47.09 -15.20
C ASN A 4 1.55 46.07 -14.17
N VAL A 5 2.12 46.52 -13.05
CA VAL A 5 2.72 45.62 -12.04
C VAL A 5 1.69 45.06 -11.05
N TYR A 6 0.58 45.76 -10.81
CA TYR A 6 -0.43 45.33 -9.82
C TYR A 6 -1.40 44.25 -10.33
N ARG A 7 -1.64 44.15 -11.64
CA ARG A 7 -2.44 43.05 -12.24
C ARG A 7 -1.71 41.70 -12.22
N PHE A 8 -0.37 41.72 -12.09
CA PHE A 8 0.45 40.51 -12.03
C PHE A 8 0.42 39.82 -10.65
N LYS A 9 0.16 40.55 -9.56
CA LYS A 9 0.10 40.00 -8.19
C LYS A 9 -1.05 39.03 -7.95
N GLY A 10 -2.21 39.24 -8.58
CA GLY A 10 -3.36 38.32 -8.50
C GLY A 10 -3.14 37.04 -9.30
N ASN A 11 -2.64 37.18 -10.53
CA ASN A 11 -2.40 36.06 -11.44
C ASN A 11 -1.26 35.14 -10.97
N PHE A 12 -0.24 35.70 -10.29
CA PHE A 12 0.88 34.91 -9.78
C PHE A 12 0.48 33.90 -8.69
N LYS A 13 -0.46 34.28 -7.81
CA LYS A 13 -0.98 33.36 -6.78
C LYS A 13 -1.79 32.21 -7.40
N SER A 14 -2.63 32.51 -8.39
CA SER A 14 -3.38 31.50 -9.14
C SER A 14 -2.46 30.57 -9.93
N PHE A 15 -1.41 31.11 -10.56
CA PHE A 15 -0.39 30.31 -11.24
C PHE A 15 0.32 29.36 -10.28
N LEU A 16 0.78 29.83 -9.12
CA LEU A 16 1.41 28.98 -8.10
C LEU A 16 0.48 27.87 -7.61
N PHE A 17 -0.81 28.18 -7.42
CA PHE A 17 -1.80 27.18 -7.01
C PHE A 17 -2.00 26.10 -8.09
N ILE A 18 -2.14 26.50 -9.35
CA ILE A 18 -2.28 25.56 -10.48
C ILE A 18 -1.01 24.71 -10.63
N LEU A 19 0.18 25.31 -10.48
CA LEU A 19 1.45 24.60 -10.53
C LEU A 19 1.55 23.57 -9.40
N ALA A 20 1.21 23.95 -8.17
CA ALA A 20 1.20 23.03 -7.03
C ALA A 20 0.21 21.89 -7.25
N LEU A 21 -0.99 22.18 -7.77
CA LEU A 21 -1.99 21.17 -8.09
C LEU A 21 -1.50 20.20 -9.17
N MET A 22 -0.87 20.72 -10.24
CA MET A 22 -0.27 19.88 -11.28
C MET A 22 0.85 19.00 -10.74
N LEU A 23 1.71 19.54 -9.87
CA LEU A 23 2.80 18.76 -9.25
C LEU A 23 2.25 17.63 -8.38
N VAL A 24 1.22 17.91 -7.56
CA VAL A 24 0.57 16.88 -6.73
C VAL A 24 -0.07 15.81 -7.63
N LEU A 25 -0.86 16.20 -8.62
CA LEU A 25 -1.51 15.25 -9.53
C LEU A 25 -0.49 14.42 -10.33
N GLY A 26 0.60 15.06 -10.81
CA GLY A 26 1.68 14.38 -11.51
C GLY A 26 2.43 13.39 -10.63
N PHE A 27 2.73 13.77 -9.38
CA PHE A 27 3.34 12.89 -8.40
C PHE A 27 2.44 11.69 -8.09
N LEU A 28 1.15 11.93 -7.79
CA LEU A 28 0.16 10.86 -7.56
C LEU A 28 0.12 9.89 -8.75
N TYR A 29 0.03 10.42 -9.96
CA TYR A 29 -0.01 9.61 -11.18
C TYR A 29 1.24 8.75 -11.34
N TYR A 30 2.42 9.33 -11.13
CA TYR A 30 3.69 8.60 -11.19
C TYR A 30 3.78 7.50 -10.12
N THR A 31 3.37 7.79 -8.88
CA THR A 31 3.30 6.79 -7.80
C THR A 31 2.40 5.61 -8.20
N GLN A 32 1.23 5.88 -8.80
CA GLN A 32 0.33 4.81 -9.25
C GLN A 32 0.97 3.90 -10.32
N ILE A 33 1.72 4.47 -11.26
CA ILE A 33 2.46 3.70 -12.27
C ILE A 33 3.50 2.83 -11.59
N LEU A 34 4.32 3.41 -10.72
CA LEU A 34 5.40 2.70 -10.04
C LEU A 34 4.87 1.55 -9.17
N VAL A 35 3.79 1.78 -8.43
CA VAL A 35 3.15 0.73 -7.61
C VAL A 35 2.68 -0.43 -8.48
N LYS A 36 2.03 -0.15 -9.61
CA LYS A 36 1.57 -1.20 -10.54
C LYS A 36 2.74 -1.98 -11.15
N GLU A 37 3.80 -1.29 -11.55
CA GLU A 37 5.00 -1.92 -12.10
C GLU A 37 5.67 -2.85 -11.09
N LEU A 38 5.81 -2.39 -9.84
CA LEU A 38 6.41 -3.20 -8.77
C LEU A 38 5.53 -4.40 -8.39
N GLN A 39 4.20 -4.24 -8.37
CA GLN A 39 3.28 -5.36 -8.18
C GLN A 39 3.45 -6.41 -9.27
N GLN A 40 3.54 -5.98 -10.54
CA GLN A 40 3.74 -6.89 -11.67
C GLN A 40 5.09 -7.61 -11.58
N LYS A 41 6.19 -6.87 -11.38
CA LYS A 41 7.53 -7.46 -11.20
C LYS A 41 7.58 -8.48 -10.07
N SER A 42 6.91 -8.20 -8.95
CA SER A 42 6.84 -9.12 -7.82
C SER A 42 6.09 -10.42 -8.16
N ARG A 43 4.99 -10.34 -8.94
CA ARG A 43 4.28 -11.53 -9.44
C ARG A 43 5.11 -12.32 -10.43
N ASP A 44 5.77 -11.66 -11.37
CA ASP A 44 6.60 -12.32 -12.37
C ASP A 44 7.78 -13.04 -11.73
N PHE A 45 8.40 -12.42 -10.73
CA PHE A 45 9.46 -13.04 -9.94
C PHE A 45 8.97 -14.27 -9.16
N LEU A 46 7.76 -14.22 -8.61
CA LEU A 46 7.14 -15.37 -7.95
C LEU A 46 6.85 -16.50 -8.95
N ASN A 47 6.24 -16.19 -10.08
CA ASN A 47 5.97 -17.17 -11.14
C ASN A 47 7.26 -17.82 -11.64
N PHE A 48 8.33 -17.05 -11.78
CA PHE A 48 9.65 -17.58 -12.10
C PHE A 48 10.14 -18.57 -11.03
N LYS A 49 10.08 -18.21 -9.75
CA LYS A 49 10.45 -19.10 -8.64
C LYS A 49 9.64 -20.40 -8.64
N VAL A 50 8.33 -20.31 -8.88
CA VAL A 50 7.42 -21.46 -8.96
C VAL A 50 7.78 -22.37 -10.14
N LYS A 51 8.04 -21.81 -11.33
CA LYS A 51 8.46 -22.60 -12.49
C LYS A 51 9.77 -23.36 -12.27
N ILE A 52 10.72 -22.75 -11.56
CA ILE A 52 11.98 -23.42 -11.20
C ILE A 52 11.71 -24.54 -10.17
N PHE A 53 10.84 -24.29 -9.19
CA PHE A 53 10.42 -25.31 -8.22
C PHE A 53 9.74 -26.52 -8.88
N GLU A 54 8.77 -26.29 -9.77
CA GLU A 54 8.07 -27.35 -10.51
C GLU A 54 9.05 -28.20 -11.34
N ARG A 55 10.07 -27.58 -11.93
CA ARG A 55 11.08 -28.29 -12.71
C ARG A 55 11.97 -29.17 -11.81
N ASN A 56 12.46 -28.64 -10.69
CA ASN A 56 13.46 -29.31 -9.86
C ASN A 56 12.89 -30.45 -9.01
N ILE A 57 11.64 -30.35 -8.53
CA ILE A 57 11.01 -31.42 -7.75
C ILE A 57 10.72 -32.67 -8.59
N ASN A 58 10.52 -32.50 -9.90
CA ASN A 58 10.21 -33.59 -10.81
C ASN A 58 11.43 -34.25 -11.45
N THR A 59 12.64 -33.90 -11.02
CA THR A 59 13.91 -34.52 -11.43
C THR A 59 14.49 -35.33 -10.28
N ASP A 60 14.90 -36.58 -10.54
CA ASP A 60 15.37 -37.58 -9.55
C ASP A 60 16.64 -37.19 -8.73
N GLU A 61 17.18 -35.98 -8.90
CA GLU A 61 18.36 -35.51 -8.16
C GLU A 61 17.98 -34.97 -6.77
N THR A 62 17.79 -35.91 -5.85
CA THR A 62 17.48 -35.73 -4.41
C THR A 62 18.34 -34.72 -3.62
N GLN A 63 19.50 -34.26 -4.14
CA GLN A 63 20.37 -33.31 -3.44
C GLN A 63 19.87 -31.86 -3.50
N ASP A 64 19.11 -31.46 -4.53
CA ASP A 64 18.77 -30.05 -4.76
C ASP A 64 17.47 -29.61 -4.03
N LEU A 65 16.60 -30.56 -3.71
CA LEU A 65 15.34 -30.35 -2.98
C LEU A 65 15.57 -29.72 -1.59
N SER A 66 16.61 -30.15 -0.87
CA SER A 66 16.88 -29.70 0.51
C SER A 66 17.53 -28.31 0.59
N PHE A 67 18.35 -27.96 -0.41
CA PHE A 67 18.90 -26.62 -0.60
C PHE A 67 17.78 -25.66 -1.02
N PHE A 68 16.96 -26.04 -1.99
CA PHE A 68 15.87 -25.20 -2.50
C PHE A 68 14.73 -24.98 -1.49
N PHE A 69 14.37 -25.99 -0.69
CA PHE A 69 13.39 -25.84 0.39
C PHE A 69 13.85 -24.78 1.40
N ARG A 70 15.15 -24.73 1.69
CA ARG A 70 15.78 -23.77 2.60
C ARG A 70 15.91 -22.38 1.96
N GLU A 71 16.31 -22.32 0.69
CA GLU A 71 16.66 -21.05 0.05
C GLU A 71 15.48 -20.34 -0.62
N VAL A 72 14.38 -21.05 -0.92
CA VAL A 72 13.22 -20.49 -1.65
C VAL A 72 11.92 -20.56 -0.85
N ILE A 73 11.68 -21.66 -0.14
CA ILE A 73 10.49 -21.81 0.74
C ILE A 73 10.76 -21.23 2.14
N GLN A 74 11.97 -21.35 2.70
CA GLN A 74 12.21 -20.78 4.04
C GLN A 74 12.52 -19.28 4.07
N THR A 75 12.98 -18.70 2.96
CA THR A 75 13.15 -17.23 2.79
C THR A 75 11.92 -16.57 2.16
N ALA A 76 10.86 -17.34 1.92
CA ALA A 76 9.62 -16.86 1.34
C ALA A 76 8.90 -15.87 2.26
N ASP A 77 8.79 -14.60 1.86
CA ASP A 77 7.90 -13.60 2.51
C ASP A 77 6.44 -13.73 2.07
N TYR A 78 6.01 -14.92 1.68
CA TYR A 78 4.64 -15.19 1.22
C TYR A 78 3.97 -16.25 2.10
N PRO A 79 2.64 -16.12 2.31
CA PRO A 79 1.88 -17.10 3.07
C PRO A 79 1.76 -18.39 2.24
N ILE A 80 2.07 -19.53 2.86
CA ILE A 80 2.03 -20.84 2.22
C ILE A 80 1.30 -21.86 3.09
N ILE A 81 0.57 -22.77 2.44
CA ILE A 81 -0.06 -23.93 3.06
C ILE A 81 0.24 -25.14 2.16
N TYR A 82 0.80 -26.19 2.76
CA TYR A 82 0.94 -27.50 2.14
C TYR A 82 -0.24 -28.39 2.55
N THR A 83 -0.86 -29.03 1.57
CA THR A 83 -1.90 -30.05 1.76
C THR A 83 -1.42 -31.41 1.30
N ASP A 84 -1.93 -32.47 1.93
CA ASP A 84 -1.77 -33.84 1.41
C ASP A 84 -2.60 -34.04 0.12
N ALA A 85 -2.46 -35.20 -0.53
CA ALA A 85 -3.23 -35.56 -1.72
C ALA A 85 -4.77 -35.54 -1.51
N ASN A 86 -5.24 -35.61 -0.24
CA ASN A 86 -6.66 -35.53 0.11
C ASN A 86 -7.12 -34.09 0.41
N GLY A 87 -6.24 -33.09 0.25
CA GLY A 87 -6.54 -31.68 0.52
C GLY A 87 -6.55 -31.31 2.00
N ASN A 88 -5.96 -32.13 2.88
CA ASN A 88 -5.84 -31.79 4.31
C ASN A 88 -4.56 -30.99 4.57
N PRO A 89 -4.66 -29.80 5.18
CA PRO A 89 -3.49 -28.99 5.54
C PRO A 89 -2.55 -29.74 6.48
N ALA A 90 -1.31 -29.91 6.07
CA ALA A 90 -0.28 -30.62 6.82
C ALA A 90 0.84 -29.68 7.30
N PHE A 91 1.12 -28.60 6.59
CA PHE A 91 2.11 -27.60 7.00
C PHE A 91 1.69 -26.21 6.53
N TRP A 92 2.03 -25.18 7.29
CA TRP A 92 1.77 -23.80 6.88
C TRP A 92 2.81 -22.86 7.47
N ARG A 93 3.02 -21.73 6.80
CA ARG A 93 3.97 -20.71 7.22
C ARG A 93 3.51 -19.32 6.78
N ASN A 94 3.95 -18.30 7.52
CA ASN A 94 3.70 -16.90 7.22
C ASN A 94 2.20 -16.54 7.16
N ILE A 95 1.37 -17.26 7.90
CA ILE A 95 -0.04 -16.97 8.13
C ILE A 95 -0.27 -16.67 9.61
N GLN A 96 -1.37 -15.98 9.94
CA GLN A 96 -1.74 -15.63 11.32
C GLN A 96 -2.29 -16.82 12.13
N ILE A 97 -1.80 -18.03 11.87
CA ILE A 97 -2.13 -19.26 12.57
C ILE A 97 -0.79 -19.87 13.00
N ASP A 98 -0.64 -20.13 14.29
CA ASP A 98 0.58 -20.71 14.83
C ASP A 98 0.90 -22.03 14.12
N SER A 99 2.12 -22.19 13.62
CA SER A 99 2.60 -23.43 13.00
C SER A 99 2.83 -24.56 14.02
N THR A 100 2.83 -24.23 15.32
CA THR A 100 3.02 -25.18 16.44
C THR A 100 1.70 -25.71 17.03
N VAL A 101 0.58 -25.59 16.30
CA VAL A 101 -0.71 -26.17 16.73
C VAL A 101 -0.53 -27.67 17.00
N LYS A 102 -0.90 -28.09 18.23
CA LYS A 102 -0.87 -29.50 18.63
C LYS A 102 -1.71 -30.34 17.68
N ARG A 103 -1.19 -31.49 17.26
CA ARG A 103 -1.96 -32.47 16.48
C ARG A 103 -2.76 -33.38 17.41
N PRO A 104 -4.00 -33.77 17.06
CA PRO A 104 -4.74 -33.42 15.84
C PRO A 104 -5.19 -31.95 15.81
N ILE A 105 -5.23 -31.35 14.60
CA ILE A 105 -5.61 -29.94 14.40
C ILE A 105 -7.07 -29.75 14.86
N GLN A 106 -7.32 -28.72 15.66
CA GLN A 106 -8.67 -28.40 16.11
C GLN A 106 -9.61 -28.12 14.92
N PRO A 107 -10.89 -28.52 14.97
CA PRO A 107 -11.84 -28.35 13.86
C PRO A 107 -11.96 -26.90 13.37
N ASP A 108 -11.93 -25.92 14.27
CA ASP A 108 -12.01 -24.50 13.92
C ASP A 108 -10.78 -24.02 13.15
N THR A 109 -9.58 -24.40 13.60
CA THR A 109 -8.32 -24.10 12.91
C THR A 109 -8.27 -24.77 11.54
N LEU A 110 -8.73 -26.02 11.45
CA LEU A 110 -8.81 -26.74 10.17
C LEU A 110 -9.74 -26.03 9.18
N LYS A 111 -10.90 -25.55 9.66
CA LYS A 111 -11.85 -24.76 8.86
C LYS A 111 -11.25 -23.44 8.39
N MET A 112 -10.46 -22.77 9.24
CA MET A 112 -9.74 -21.55 8.86
C MET A 112 -8.66 -21.82 7.80
N LEU A 113 -7.86 -22.88 7.96
CA LEU A 113 -6.84 -23.28 7.00
C LEU A 113 -7.45 -23.63 5.64
N LYS A 114 -8.55 -24.39 5.61
CA LYS A 114 -9.25 -24.70 4.36
C LYS A 114 -9.79 -23.44 3.66
N LYS A 115 -10.35 -22.49 4.42
CA LYS A 115 -10.76 -21.18 3.85
C LYS A 115 -9.58 -20.39 3.29
N LEU A 116 -8.39 -20.50 3.88
CA LEU A 116 -7.18 -19.86 3.37
C LEU A 116 -6.68 -20.53 2.09
N VAL A 117 -6.72 -21.86 2.04
CA VAL A 117 -6.46 -22.64 0.81
C VAL A 117 -7.37 -22.19 -0.32
N ASP A 118 -8.70 -22.19 -0.09
CA ASP A 118 -9.67 -21.72 -1.10
C ASP A 118 -9.41 -20.28 -1.55
N ARG A 119 -8.91 -19.42 -0.66
CA ARG A 119 -8.56 -18.04 -0.99
C ARG A 119 -7.31 -17.97 -1.85
N PHE A 120 -6.28 -18.74 -1.51
CA PHE A 120 -5.03 -18.79 -2.26
C PHE A 120 -5.26 -19.31 -3.66
N ASP A 121 -6.10 -20.34 -3.80
CA ASP A 121 -6.38 -21.01 -5.07
C ASP A 121 -7.19 -20.14 -6.04
N ARG A 122 -7.94 -19.16 -5.51
CA ARG A 122 -8.61 -18.14 -6.33
C ARG A 122 -7.65 -17.12 -6.94
N ILE A 123 -6.47 -16.97 -6.36
CA ILE A 123 -5.49 -15.94 -6.75
C ILE A 123 -4.35 -16.58 -7.55
N ASN A 124 -3.92 -17.77 -7.16
CA ASN A 124 -2.79 -18.49 -7.73
C ASN A 124 -3.13 -19.97 -7.92
N THR A 125 -2.59 -20.60 -8.96
CA THR A 125 -2.72 -22.04 -9.17
C THR A 125 -1.87 -22.82 -8.15
N PRO A 126 -2.41 -23.84 -7.46
CA PRO A 126 -1.63 -24.67 -6.55
C PRO A 126 -0.50 -25.39 -7.27
N ILE A 127 0.62 -25.57 -6.59
CA ILE A 127 1.79 -26.23 -7.15
C ILE A 127 1.78 -27.71 -6.73
N PRO A 128 1.66 -28.67 -7.66
CA PRO A 128 1.68 -30.08 -7.30
C PRO A 128 3.09 -30.50 -6.87
N ILE A 129 3.17 -31.32 -5.84
CA ILE A 129 4.38 -32.03 -5.45
C ILE A 129 4.20 -33.48 -5.86
N SER A 130 4.99 -33.95 -6.81
CA SER A 130 5.03 -35.34 -7.21
C SER A 130 6.39 -35.96 -6.92
N TYR A 131 6.39 -37.25 -6.59
CA TYR A 131 7.59 -38.07 -6.48
C TYR A 131 7.39 -39.33 -7.31
N GLN A 132 8.30 -39.62 -8.24
CA GLN A 132 8.22 -40.78 -9.13
C GLN A 132 6.89 -40.91 -9.90
N GLY A 133 6.24 -39.79 -10.22
CA GLY A 133 4.96 -39.75 -10.94
C GLY A 133 3.71 -39.74 -10.06
N ASP A 134 3.84 -40.02 -8.77
CA ASP A 134 2.72 -39.95 -7.81
C ASP A 134 2.64 -38.59 -7.14
N VAL A 135 1.47 -37.96 -7.16
CA VAL A 135 1.23 -36.67 -6.50
C VAL A 135 1.08 -36.90 -5.00
N LEU A 136 2.02 -36.35 -4.22
CA LEU A 136 2.05 -36.44 -2.76
C LEU A 136 1.18 -35.35 -2.09
N GLY A 137 0.98 -34.22 -2.76
CA GLY A 137 0.22 -33.10 -2.23
C GLY A 137 0.39 -31.81 -3.04
N TYR A 138 -0.06 -30.69 -2.47
CA TYR A 138 -0.07 -29.40 -3.13
C TYR A 138 0.43 -28.27 -2.23
N TYR A 139 1.19 -27.34 -2.82
CA TYR A 139 1.48 -26.05 -2.21
C TYR A 139 0.49 -24.99 -2.68
N HIS A 140 -0.23 -24.43 -1.72
CA HIS A 140 -1.13 -23.30 -1.90
C HIS A 140 -0.43 -22.05 -1.37
N TYR A 141 -0.41 -20.97 -2.15
CA TYR A 141 0.32 -19.75 -1.78
C TYR A 141 -0.48 -18.49 -2.08
N GLY A 142 -0.44 -17.54 -1.15
CA GLY A 142 -1.09 -16.24 -1.30
C GLY A 142 -0.15 -15.17 -1.86
N GLU A 143 -0.64 -13.93 -1.92
CA GLU A 143 0.20 -12.78 -2.27
C GLU A 143 1.22 -12.50 -1.17
N SER A 144 2.46 -12.19 -1.57
CA SER A 144 3.50 -11.74 -0.63
C SER A 144 3.08 -10.49 0.15
N TYR A 145 3.59 -10.36 1.37
CA TYR A 145 3.41 -9.15 2.19
C TYR A 145 3.81 -7.88 1.46
N ILE A 146 4.82 -7.92 0.59
CA ILE A 146 5.24 -6.76 -0.20
C ILE A 146 4.12 -6.32 -1.16
N ILE A 147 3.55 -7.24 -1.94
CA ILE A 147 2.45 -6.97 -2.88
C ILE A 147 1.26 -6.38 -2.12
N GLN A 148 0.93 -6.96 -0.97
CA GLN A 148 -0.15 -6.45 -0.13
C GLN A 148 0.11 -5.01 0.33
N ARG A 149 1.31 -4.70 0.84
CA ARG A 149 1.69 -3.34 1.25
C ARG A 149 1.62 -2.35 0.09
N LEU A 150 2.10 -2.75 -1.10
CA LEU A 150 2.02 -1.91 -2.29
C LEU A 150 0.59 -1.56 -2.68
N LYS A 151 -0.37 -2.47 -2.48
CA LYS A 151 -1.80 -2.18 -2.74
C LYS A 151 -2.38 -1.11 -1.80
N TRP A 152 -1.83 -0.98 -0.59
CA TRP A 152 -2.29 0.02 0.40
C TRP A 152 -1.68 1.40 0.19
N LEU A 153 -0.49 1.49 -0.42
CA LEU A 153 0.22 2.75 -0.64
C LEU A 153 -0.65 3.86 -1.30
N PRO A 154 -1.39 3.59 -2.39
CA PRO A 154 -2.31 4.57 -2.99
C PRO A 154 -3.30 5.22 -2.00
N TYR A 155 -3.84 4.43 -1.07
CA TYR A 155 -4.84 4.93 -0.12
C TYR A 155 -4.19 5.78 0.96
N ILE A 156 -3.02 5.38 1.46
CA ILE A 156 -2.24 6.16 2.41
C ILE A 156 -1.85 7.51 1.80
N GLU A 157 -1.44 7.51 0.53
CA GLU A 157 -1.08 8.71 -0.21
C GLU A 157 -2.24 9.72 -0.28
N ILE A 158 -3.46 9.26 -0.63
CA ILE A 158 -4.67 10.10 -0.65
C ILE A 158 -4.97 10.68 0.74
N ILE A 159 -4.82 9.88 1.80
CA ILE A 159 -5.03 10.33 3.19
C ILE A 159 -4.03 11.45 3.54
N VAL A 160 -2.75 11.26 3.22
CA VAL A 160 -1.69 12.24 3.48
C VAL A 160 -1.94 13.54 2.72
N VAL A 161 -2.31 13.46 1.42
CA VAL A 161 -2.66 14.63 0.62
C VAL A 161 -3.89 15.34 1.18
N GLY A 162 -4.92 14.59 1.57
CA GLY A 162 -6.12 15.15 2.19
C GLY A 162 -5.82 15.88 3.49
N LEU A 163 -4.97 15.32 4.35
CA LEU A 163 -4.52 15.96 5.59
C LEU A 163 -3.72 17.23 5.31
N PHE A 164 -2.85 17.21 4.30
CA PHE A 164 -2.07 18.39 3.91
C PHE A 164 -2.98 19.53 3.43
N ILE A 165 -4.01 19.21 2.63
CA ILE A 165 -5.03 20.19 2.19
C ILE A 165 -5.80 20.76 3.39
N LEU A 166 -6.20 19.92 4.35
CA LEU A 166 -6.91 20.37 5.56
C LEU A 166 -6.07 21.32 6.42
N ILE A 167 -4.79 21.00 6.62
CA ILE A 167 -3.85 21.86 7.36
C ILE A 167 -3.66 23.19 6.62
N GLY A 168 -3.43 23.13 5.30
CA GLY A 168 -3.27 24.32 4.46
C GLY A 168 -4.50 25.23 4.48
N TYR A 169 -5.70 24.64 4.37
CA TYR A 169 -6.96 25.37 4.46
C TYR A 169 -7.15 26.01 5.84
N SER A 170 -6.88 25.28 6.93
CA SER A 170 -7.03 25.78 8.29
C SER A 170 -6.07 26.93 8.59
N GLY A 171 -4.81 26.82 8.14
CA GLY A 171 -3.83 27.89 8.23
C GLY A 171 -4.25 29.13 7.45
N PHE A 172 -4.64 28.96 6.18
CA PHE A 172 -5.11 30.07 5.34
C PHE A 172 -6.36 30.76 5.92
N SER A 173 -7.33 29.98 6.39
CA SER A 173 -8.54 30.49 7.05
C SER A 173 -8.19 31.29 8.31
N SER A 174 -7.23 30.81 9.11
CA SER A 174 -6.78 31.49 10.32
C SER A 174 -6.09 32.83 10.01
N ILE A 175 -5.23 32.86 8.98
CA ILE A 175 -4.58 34.09 8.51
C ILE A 175 -5.64 35.09 8.04
N LYS A 176 -6.59 34.68 7.20
CA LYS A 176 -7.65 35.57 6.70
C LYS A 176 -8.50 36.17 7.83
N LYS A 177 -8.90 35.34 8.80
CA LYS A 177 -9.61 35.81 10.01
C LYS A 177 -8.76 36.74 10.86
N SER A 178 -7.43 36.57 10.88
CA SER A 178 -6.51 37.46 11.59
C SER A 178 -6.39 38.81 10.88
N GLU A 179 -6.26 38.82 9.56
CA GLU A 179 -6.23 40.04 8.73
C GLU A 179 -7.53 40.85 8.93
N GLU A 180 -8.69 40.19 8.86
CA GLU A 180 -9.98 40.83 9.11
C GLU A 180 -10.00 41.47 10.51
N ARG A 181 -9.67 40.72 11.57
CA ARG A 181 -9.62 41.25 12.95
C ARG A 181 -8.69 42.45 13.09
N PHE A 182 -7.53 42.42 12.45
CA PHE A 182 -6.57 43.53 12.50
C PHE A 182 -7.14 44.81 11.84
N ILE A 183 -7.83 44.66 10.71
CA ILE A 183 -8.51 45.78 10.05
C ILE A 183 -9.61 46.36 10.95
N TRP A 184 -10.42 45.50 11.59
CA TRP A 184 -11.46 45.94 12.53
C TRP A 184 -10.89 46.74 13.71
N VAL A 185 -9.81 46.26 14.34
CA VAL A 185 -9.14 46.99 15.43
C VAL A 185 -8.55 48.31 14.94
N GLY A 186 -7.97 48.32 13.74
CA GLY A 186 -7.46 49.54 13.12
C GLY A 186 -8.55 50.59 12.87
N MET A 187 -9.68 50.19 12.26
CA MET A 187 -10.82 51.06 12.01
C MET A 187 -11.43 51.60 13.31
N ALA A 188 -11.53 50.76 14.35
CA ALA A 188 -12.02 51.19 15.66
C ALA A 188 -11.09 52.23 16.30
N LYS A 189 -9.78 52.04 16.21
CA LYS A 189 -8.78 52.99 16.73
C LYS A 189 -8.84 54.34 16.01
N GLU A 190 -8.94 54.34 14.68
CA GLU A 190 -9.05 55.55 13.87
C GLU A 190 -10.37 56.30 14.14
N THR A 191 -11.48 55.57 14.25
CA THR A 191 -12.79 56.15 14.58
C THR A 191 -12.81 56.75 15.98
N ALA A 192 -12.22 56.07 16.96
CA ALA A 192 -12.07 56.59 18.32
C ALA A 192 -11.17 57.84 18.36
N HIS A 193 -10.14 57.89 17.52
CA HIS A 193 -9.30 59.07 17.37
C HIS A 193 -10.08 60.26 16.77
N GLN A 194 -10.85 60.03 15.70
CA GLN A 194 -11.67 61.06 15.05
C GLN A 194 -12.81 61.58 15.93
N LEU A 195 -13.43 60.73 16.76
CA LEU A 195 -14.44 61.14 17.75
C LEU A 195 -13.84 61.92 18.94
N GLY A 196 -12.54 61.78 19.19
CA GLY A 196 -11.84 62.45 20.30
C GLY A 196 -11.27 63.83 19.96
N THR A 197 -11.13 64.19 18.68
CA THR A 197 -10.74 65.54 18.24
C THR A 197 -11.99 66.41 18.10
N PRO A 198 -12.13 67.53 18.83
CA PRO A 198 -13.32 68.36 18.72
C PRO A 198 -13.44 68.91 17.28
N LEU A 199 -14.63 68.71 16.70
CA LEU A 199 -15.04 69.40 15.47
C LEU A 199 -15.19 70.89 15.82
N SER A 200 -14.31 71.73 15.27
CA SER A 200 -14.42 73.19 15.30
C SER A 200 -14.63 73.72 13.90
#